data_AF-A0A7L9BS45-F1
#
_entry.id   AF-A0A7L9BS45-F1
#
_cell.length_a   1.000
_cell.length_b   1.000
_cell.length_c   1.000
_cell.angle_alpha   90.00
_cell.angle_beta   90.00
_cell.angle_gamma   90.00
#
_symmetry.space_group_name_H-M   'P 1'
#
loop_
_entity.id
_entity.type
_entity.pdbx_description
1 polymer ?
#
loop_
_entity_poly.entity_id
_entity_poly.type
_entity_poly.pdbx_seq_one_letter_code
_entity_poly.pdbx_strand_id
1 'polypeptide(L)'
;MGQLMQKSKVASAIFDMVEPALRFVAHDLQVLTANRPGNKDFHPSVLDLYETTLVFQVYRHMLMYSELRDYDVRWEMPMGAKYVDLWMRPLGGGEPNLVEAGDFTVPKVHDDLEKLRTLASKSHWYFLAFFRTNKDDTKGEPSEGQLDPAKYIKDSMAMPKYGLDPSKVEYNPEYCRSIRIVGPGERTDVVGYALLKGL
;
A
#
# COMPACT_ATOMS: atom_id res chain seq x y z
N MET A 1 -14.09 -1.50 24.84
CA MET A 1 -12.61 -1.52 24.83
C MET A 1 -12.02 -2.60 23.92
N GLY A 2 -12.49 -3.86 23.95
CA GLY A 2 -11.92 -4.94 23.11
C GLY A 2 -11.99 -4.73 21.58
N GLN A 3 -13.08 -4.14 21.07
CA GLN A 3 -13.27 -3.92 19.63
C GLN A 3 -12.40 -2.78 19.06
N LEU A 4 -12.03 -1.79 19.88
CA LEU A 4 -11.16 -0.68 19.48
C LEU A 4 -9.69 -1.14 19.41
N MET A 5 -9.25 -1.96 20.38
CA MET A 5 -7.91 -2.57 20.35
C MET A 5 -7.74 -3.55 19.17
N GLN A 6 -8.83 -4.20 18.73
CA GLN A 6 -8.77 -5.16 17.62
C GLN A 6 -8.70 -4.48 16.24
N LYS A 7 -9.34 -3.31 16.08
CA LYS A 7 -9.27 -2.50 14.86
C LYS A 7 -7.89 -1.89 14.62
N SER A 8 -7.20 -1.43 15.67
CA SER A 8 -5.84 -0.90 15.52
C SER A 8 -4.82 -1.98 15.16
N LYS A 9 -5.07 -3.25 15.55
CA LYS A 9 -4.19 -4.38 15.22
C LYS A 9 -4.18 -4.73 13.74
N VAL A 10 -5.33 -4.70 13.06
CA VAL A 10 -5.39 -5.03 11.62
C VAL A 10 -4.73 -3.92 10.78
N ALA A 11 -5.02 -2.66 11.09
CA ALA A 11 -4.37 -1.53 10.42
C ALA A 11 -2.84 -1.55 10.59
N SER A 12 -2.37 -1.80 11.82
CA SER A 12 -0.93 -2.02 12.07
C SER A 12 -0.39 -3.19 11.26
N ALA A 13 -1.06 -4.34 11.30
CA ALA A 13 -0.62 -5.53 10.57
C ALA A 13 -0.50 -5.28 9.06
N ILE A 14 -1.48 -4.64 8.42
CA ILE A 14 -1.41 -4.28 6.99
C ILE A 14 -0.18 -3.41 6.74
N PHE A 15 -0.02 -2.35 7.54
CA PHE A 15 1.03 -1.36 7.35
C PHE A 15 2.43 -1.94 7.61
N ASP A 16 2.59 -2.73 8.67
CA ASP A 16 3.85 -3.34 9.08
C ASP A 16 4.37 -4.35 8.04
N MET A 17 3.49 -4.95 7.23
CA MET A 17 3.88 -5.91 6.19
C MET A 17 4.33 -5.27 4.87
N VAL A 18 4.12 -3.95 4.69
CA VAL A 18 4.47 -3.25 3.44
C VAL A 18 5.98 -3.19 3.22
N GLU A 19 6.74 -2.80 4.23
CA GLU A 19 8.20 -2.70 4.11
C GLU A 19 8.88 -4.06 3.86
N PRO A 20 8.56 -5.15 4.60
CA PRO A 20 9.04 -6.48 4.28
C PRO A 20 8.73 -6.89 2.83
N ALA A 21 7.50 -6.64 2.35
CA ALA A 21 7.11 -6.95 0.98
C ALA A 21 7.93 -6.17 -0.05
N LEU A 22 8.11 -4.86 0.15
CA LEU A 22 8.93 -4.01 -0.73
C LEU A 22 10.39 -4.46 -0.78
N ARG A 23 10.98 -4.82 0.37
CA ARG A 23 12.36 -5.35 0.45
C ARG A 23 12.49 -6.69 -0.24
N PHE A 24 11.53 -7.59 -0.05
CA PHE A 24 11.52 -8.90 -0.72
C PHE A 24 11.47 -8.73 -2.25
N VAL A 25 10.59 -7.87 -2.72
CA VAL A 25 10.45 -7.55 -4.15
C VAL A 25 11.75 -6.98 -4.74
N ALA A 26 12.41 -6.07 -4.02
CA ALA A 26 13.69 -5.52 -4.45
C ALA A 26 14.79 -6.58 -4.56
N HIS A 27 14.84 -7.48 -3.57
CA HIS A 27 15.75 -8.61 -3.59
C HIS A 27 15.48 -9.55 -4.78
N ASP A 28 14.22 -9.90 -5.04
CA ASP A 28 13.84 -10.71 -6.20
C ASP A 28 14.25 -10.04 -7.51
N LEU A 29 13.99 -8.73 -7.65
CA LEU A 29 14.48 -7.97 -8.80
C LEU A 29 16.00 -8.06 -8.94
N GLN A 30 16.75 -7.91 -7.85
CA GLN A 30 18.20 -8.02 -7.87
C GLN A 30 18.67 -9.41 -8.32
N VAL A 31 18.15 -10.49 -7.72
CA VAL A 31 18.51 -11.86 -8.06
C VAL A 31 18.16 -12.19 -9.51
N LEU A 32 16.97 -11.82 -9.97
CA LEU A 32 16.47 -12.16 -11.30
C LEU A 32 17.15 -11.37 -12.42
N THR A 33 17.77 -10.22 -12.10
CA THR A 33 18.30 -9.30 -13.11
C THR A 33 19.81 -9.20 -13.09
N ALA A 34 20.49 -9.43 -11.95
CA ALA A 34 21.93 -9.23 -11.77
C ALA A 34 22.81 -9.83 -12.88
N ASN A 35 22.42 -10.99 -13.44
CA ASN A 35 23.18 -11.70 -14.47
C ASN A 35 22.50 -11.73 -15.86
N ARG A 36 21.44 -10.95 -16.09
CA ARG A 36 20.77 -10.92 -17.39
C ARG A 36 21.59 -10.10 -18.39
N PRO A 37 21.89 -10.62 -19.59
CA PRO A 37 22.70 -9.90 -20.59
C PRO A 37 22.18 -8.50 -20.96
N GLY A 38 20.86 -8.27 -20.91
CA GLY A 38 20.23 -6.96 -21.18
C GLY A 38 20.13 -6.00 -19.98
N ASN A 39 20.59 -6.41 -18.79
CA ASN A 39 20.50 -5.60 -17.56
C ASN A 39 21.51 -4.44 -17.51
N LYS A 40 22.42 -4.36 -18.49
CA LYS A 40 23.36 -3.22 -18.61
C LYS A 40 22.66 -1.93 -19.05
N ASP A 41 21.56 -2.06 -19.79
CA ASP A 41 20.79 -0.92 -20.33
C ASP A 41 19.41 -0.77 -19.66
N PHE A 42 18.86 -1.87 -19.13
CA PHE A 42 17.57 -1.89 -18.43
C PHE A 42 17.77 -2.20 -16.95
N HIS A 43 17.58 -1.19 -16.09
CA HIS A 43 17.64 -1.33 -14.64
C HIS A 43 16.21 -1.31 -14.06
N PRO A 44 15.54 -2.46 -13.94
CA PRO A 44 14.19 -2.51 -13.39
C PRO A 44 14.20 -2.09 -11.92
N SER A 45 13.24 -1.24 -11.58
CA SER A 45 13.03 -0.67 -10.26
C SER A 45 11.81 -1.30 -9.60
N VAL A 46 11.73 -1.25 -8.26
CA VAL A 46 10.47 -1.57 -7.55
C VAL A 46 9.33 -0.67 -8.03
N LEU A 47 9.65 0.55 -8.46
CA LEU A 47 8.70 1.50 -9.01
C LEU A 47 8.10 1.04 -10.35
N ASP A 48 8.82 0.18 -11.10
CA ASP A 48 8.39 -0.37 -12.38
C ASP A 48 7.44 -1.56 -12.26
N LEU A 49 7.30 -2.10 -11.05
CA LEU A 49 6.45 -3.27 -10.86
C LEU A 49 4.99 -2.88 -10.81
N TYR A 50 4.19 -3.77 -11.38
CA TYR A 50 2.75 -3.65 -11.34
C TYR A 50 2.27 -3.76 -9.89
N GLU A 51 1.34 -2.89 -9.52
CA GLU A 51 0.74 -2.78 -8.18
C GLU A 51 0.33 -4.13 -7.60
N THR A 52 -0.31 -4.98 -8.41
CA THR A 52 -0.70 -6.36 -8.05
C THR A 52 0.44 -7.20 -7.49
N THR A 53 1.69 -7.03 -7.97
CA THR A 53 2.85 -7.75 -7.45
C THR A 53 3.17 -7.31 -6.01
N LEU A 54 3.11 -6.01 -5.73
CA LEU A 54 3.34 -5.49 -4.38
C LEU A 54 2.26 -5.97 -3.43
N VAL A 55 0.99 -5.88 -3.84
CA VAL A 55 -0.16 -6.33 -3.06
C VAL A 55 -0.07 -7.81 -2.73
N PHE A 56 0.28 -8.64 -3.70
CA PHE A 56 0.45 -10.08 -3.48
C PHE A 56 1.56 -10.37 -2.47
N GLN A 57 2.64 -9.61 -2.47
CA GLN A 57 3.72 -9.81 -1.50
C GLN A 57 3.31 -9.34 -0.10
N VAL A 58 2.57 -8.24 0.02
CA VAL A 58 1.94 -7.83 1.29
C VAL A 58 1.04 -8.95 1.83
N TYR A 59 0.17 -9.51 0.98
CA TYR A 59 -0.66 -10.66 1.31
C TYR A 59 0.15 -11.85 1.84
N ARG A 60 1.22 -12.25 1.13
CA ARG A 60 2.09 -13.36 1.57
C ARG A 60 2.69 -13.11 2.95
N HIS A 61 3.16 -11.89 3.22
CA HIS A 61 3.70 -11.54 4.53
C HIS A 61 2.62 -11.55 5.62
N MET A 62 1.41 -11.10 5.32
CA MET A 62 0.28 -11.17 6.25
C MET A 62 -0.10 -12.61 6.64
N LEU A 63 -0.03 -13.56 5.71
CA LEU A 63 -0.25 -14.99 6.02
C LEU A 63 0.75 -15.56 7.04
N MET A 64 1.93 -14.95 7.15
CA MET A 64 2.99 -15.37 8.07
C MET A 64 2.98 -14.55 9.38
N TYR A 65 2.09 -13.56 9.50
CA TYR A 65 2.07 -12.64 10.63
C TYR A 65 1.23 -13.20 11.78
N SER A 66 1.86 -13.42 12.94
CA SER A 66 1.27 -14.17 14.05
C SER A 66 0.01 -13.50 14.64
N GLU A 67 -0.06 -12.19 14.54
CA GLU A 67 -1.15 -11.35 14.99
C GLU A 67 -2.42 -11.53 14.16
N LEU A 68 -2.28 -12.08 12.95
CA LEU A 68 -3.39 -12.41 12.04
C LEU A 68 -3.77 -13.90 12.08
N ARG A 69 -3.22 -14.71 13.00
CA ARG A 69 -3.52 -16.15 13.11
C ARG A 69 -5.00 -16.48 13.26
N ASP A 70 -5.77 -15.57 13.86
CA ASP A 70 -7.20 -15.72 14.14
C ASP A 70 -8.07 -15.07 13.04
N TYR A 71 -7.48 -14.77 11.88
CA TYR A 71 -8.13 -14.18 10.71
C TYR A 71 -8.05 -15.12 9.50
N ASP A 72 -9.12 -15.16 8.72
CA ASP A 72 -9.10 -15.59 7.33
C ASP A 72 -8.63 -14.41 6.47
N VAL A 73 -7.46 -14.53 5.85
CA VAL A 73 -6.83 -13.51 5.01
C VAL A 73 -6.81 -14.00 3.57
N ARG A 74 -7.34 -13.18 2.66
CA ARG A 74 -7.50 -13.52 1.24
C ARG A 74 -7.02 -12.37 0.36
N TRP A 75 -6.53 -12.74 -0.82
CA TRP A 75 -6.13 -11.84 -1.89
C TRP A 75 -7.06 -12.02 -3.09
N GLU A 76 -7.40 -10.92 -3.77
CA GLU A 76 -8.32 -10.92 -4.92
C GLU A 76 -9.64 -11.63 -4.56
N MET A 77 -10.24 -11.26 -3.43
CA MET A 77 -11.45 -11.92 -2.95
C MET A 77 -12.65 -11.42 -3.75
N PRO A 78 -13.41 -12.32 -4.42
CA PRO A 78 -14.63 -11.92 -5.12
C PRO A 78 -15.72 -11.51 -4.12
N MET A 79 -16.30 -10.33 -4.34
CA MET A 79 -17.46 -9.80 -3.62
C MET A 79 -18.52 -9.35 -4.63
N GLY A 80 -19.43 -10.27 -4.99
CA GLY A 80 -20.37 -10.06 -6.08
C GLY A 80 -19.65 -10.04 -7.43
N ALA A 81 -19.80 -8.97 -8.20
CA ALA A 81 -19.15 -8.78 -9.49
C ALA A 81 -17.79 -8.05 -9.41
N LYS A 82 -17.34 -7.69 -8.20
CA LYS A 82 -16.09 -6.96 -7.97
C LYS A 82 -15.11 -7.82 -7.16
N TYR A 83 -13.86 -7.39 -7.15
CA TYR A 83 -12.79 -7.97 -6.37
C TYR A 83 -12.26 -6.94 -5.37
N VAL A 84 -11.73 -7.44 -4.26
CA VAL A 84 -11.04 -6.66 -3.24
C VAL A 84 -9.62 -7.19 -3.12
N ASP A 85 -8.64 -6.27 -3.18
CA ASP A 85 -7.22 -6.61 -3.16
C ASP A 85 -6.86 -7.44 -1.93
N LEU A 86 -7.17 -6.95 -0.72
CA LEU A 86 -6.99 -7.72 0.52
C LEU A 86 -8.26 -7.75 1.34
N TRP A 87 -8.62 -8.95 1.78
CA TRP A 87 -9.79 -9.20 2.61
C TRP A 87 -9.35 -9.95 3.86
N MET A 88 -9.67 -9.41 5.05
CA MET A 88 -9.35 -10.06 6.33
C MET A 88 -10.58 -10.12 7.22
N ARG A 89 -10.95 -11.31 7.67
CA ARG A 89 -12.10 -11.49 8.57
C ARG A 89 -11.72 -12.36 9.78
N PRO A 90 -12.14 -12.00 11.01
CA PRO A 90 -11.95 -12.88 12.15
C PRO A 90 -12.61 -14.25 11.93
N LEU A 91 -11.91 -15.33 12.28
CA LEU A 91 -12.41 -16.71 12.13
C LEU A 91 -13.65 -16.98 13.00
N GLY A 92 -13.75 -16.32 14.15
CA GLY A 92 -14.92 -16.39 15.04
C GLY A 92 -16.17 -15.65 14.54
N GLY A 93 -16.14 -15.15 13.30
CA GLY A 93 -17.17 -14.25 12.77
C GLY A 93 -16.91 -12.79 13.13
N GLY A 94 -17.62 -11.90 12.43
CA GLY A 94 -17.39 -10.46 12.50
C GLY A 94 -17.36 -9.82 11.12
N GLU A 95 -17.18 -8.51 11.12
CA GLU A 95 -17.08 -7.69 9.91
C GLU A 95 -15.68 -7.80 9.31
N PRO A 96 -15.56 -7.90 7.97
CA PRO A 96 -14.26 -7.94 7.33
C PRO A 96 -13.59 -6.55 7.35
N ASN A 97 -12.26 -6.57 7.24
CA ASN A 97 -11.44 -5.44 6.87
C ASN A 97 -11.15 -5.61 5.38
N LEU A 98 -11.44 -4.58 4.60
CA LEU A 98 -11.27 -4.56 3.15
C LEU A 98 -10.18 -3.53 2.82
N VAL A 99 -9.25 -3.90 1.98
CA VAL A 99 -8.16 -3.03 1.53
C VAL A 99 -8.17 -3.05 0.02
N GLU A 100 -8.17 -1.86 -0.56
CA GLU A 100 -7.68 -1.62 -1.92
C GLU A 100 -6.28 -1.05 -1.81
N ALA A 101 -5.44 -1.30 -2.79
CA ALA A 101 -4.10 -0.79 -2.83
C ALA A 101 -3.84 -0.10 -4.16
N GLY A 102 -2.98 0.90 -4.15
CA GLY A 102 -3.05 1.89 -5.20
C GLY A 102 -1.89 2.86 -5.25
N ASP A 103 -1.41 3.18 -6.43
CA ASP A 103 -0.68 4.44 -6.59
C ASP A 103 -1.55 5.62 -6.14
N PHE A 104 -0.95 6.51 -5.33
CA PHE A 104 -1.68 7.61 -4.72
C PHE A 104 -2.13 8.61 -5.79
N THR A 105 -3.44 8.66 -6.02
CA THR A 105 -4.10 9.79 -6.66
C THR A 105 -5.42 10.04 -5.95
N VAL A 106 -5.83 11.31 -5.84
CA VAL A 106 -7.09 11.66 -5.17
C VAL A 106 -8.30 10.93 -5.79
N PRO A 107 -8.45 10.86 -7.13
CA PRO A 107 -9.55 10.11 -7.74
C PRO A 107 -9.54 8.63 -7.36
N LYS A 108 -8.36 7.95 -7.44
CA LYS A 108 -8.25 6.53 -7.11
C LYS A 108 -8.63 6.24 -5.67
N VAL A 109 -8.12 7.04 -4.71
CA VAL A 109 -8.47 6.89 -3.29
C VAL A 109 -9.99 6.98 -3.08
N HIS A 110 -10.65 7.96 -3.69
CA HIS A 110 -12.09 8.13 -3.53
C HIS A 110 -12.89 7.02 -4.21
N ASP A 111 -12.55 6.64 -5.43
CA ASP A 111 -13.25 5.61 -6.19
C ASP A 111 -13.13 4.24 -5.50
N ASP A 112 -11.95 3.90 -4.99
CA ASP A 112 -11.72 2.63 -4.32
C ASP A 112 -12.35 2.59 -2.92
N LEU A 113 -12.31 3.66 -2.14
CA LEU A 113 -13.04 3.69 -0.85
C LEU A 113 -14.55 3.64 -1.05
N GLU A 114 -15.09 4.32 -2.07
CA GLU A 114 -16.51 4.22 -2.43
C GLU A 114 -16.87 2.80 -2.88
N LYS A 115 -16.01 2.17 -3.70
CA LYS A 115 -16.16 0.75 -4.07
C LYS A 115 -16.28 -0.13 -2.83
N LEU A 116 -15.35 0.00 -1.87
CA LEU A 116 -15.37 -0.79 -0.63
C LEU A 116 -16.63 -0.54 0.21
N ARG A 117 -17.06 0.73 0.31
CA ARG A 117 -18.30 1.11 0.99
C ARG A 117 -19.54 0.44 0.38
N THR A 118 -19.59 0.35 -0.96
CA THR A 118 -20.70 -0.33 -1.66
C THR A 118 -20.71 -1.85 -1.47
N LEU A 119 -19.55 -2.46 -1.22
CA LEU A 119 -19.41 -3.90 -1.07
C LEU A 119 -19.77 -4.40 0.33
N ALA A 120 -19.57 -3.59 1.37
CA ALA A 120 -19.94 -3.97 2.72
C ALA A 120 -20.21 -2.75 3.63
N SER A 121 -21.44 -2.64 4.14
CA SER A 121 -21.93 -1.47 4.87
C SER A 121 -21.43 -1.32 6.32
N LYS A 122 -20.82 -2.36 6.90
CA LYS A 122 -20.33 -2.37 8.30
C LYS A 122 -18.84 -2.73 8.43
N SER A 123 -18.11 -2.69 7.32
CA SER A 123 -16.70 -3.11 7.27
C SER A 123 -15.74 -1.97 7.56
N HIS A 124 -14.47 -2.34 7.78
CA HIS A 124 -13.37 -1.38 7.84
C HIS A 124 -12.74 -1.29 6.47
N TRP A 125 -12.86 -0.12 5.83
CA TRP A 125 -12.37 0.11 4.48
C TRP A 125 -11.06 0.87 4.55
N TYR A 126 -10.05 0.36 3.85
CA TYR A 126 -8.74 0.96 3.80
C TYR A 126 -8.27 1.10 2.36
N PHE A 127 -7.45 2.11 2.12
CA PHE A 127 -6.69 2.29 0.90
C PHE A 127 -5.20 2.32 1.25
N LEU A 128 -4.44 1.32 0.77
CA LEU A 128 -3.00 1.27 0.87
C LEU A 128 -2.39 2.06 -0.29
N ALA A 129 -2.01 3.31 -0.01
CA ALA A 129 -1.45 4.22 -0.99
C ALA A 129 0.05 3.99 -1.16
N PHE A 130 0.52 3.90 -2.40
CA PHE A 130 1.92 3.92 -2.78
C PHE A 130 2.29 5.25 -3.43
N PHE A 131 3.44 5.79 -3.05
CA PHE A 131 4.01 7.03 -3.56
C PHE A 131 5.30 6.67 -4.26
N ARG A 132 5.41 7.02 -5.54
CA ARG A 132 6.52 6.69 -6.42
C ARG A 132 7.04 7.98 -7.03
N THR A 133 8.35 8.21 -7.01
CA THR A 133 8.98 9.27 -7.80
C THR A 133 8.98 8.83 -9.27
N ASN A 134 8.48 9.66 -10.19
CA ASN A 134 8.47 9.32 -11.61
C ASN A 134 9.90 9.15 -12.15
N LYS A 135 10.08 8.22 -13.09
CA LYS A 135 11.35 7.98 -13.81
C LYS A 135 11.91 9.20 -14.54
N ASP A 136 11.06 10.19 -14.86
CA ASP A 136 11.48 11.40 -15.59
C ASP A 136 12.08 12.50 -14.70
N ASP A 137 11.96 12.39 -13.37
CA ASP A 137 12.59 13.32 -12.43
C ASP A 137 14.10 13.04 -12.22
N THR A 138 14.63 11.92 -12.76
CA THR A 138 16.02 11.49 -12.57
C THR A 138 17.01 12.05 -13.60
N LYS A 139 16.68 13.14 -14.30
CA LYS A 139 17.70 13.89 -15.07
C LYS A 139 18.60 14.77 -14.19
N GLY A 140 18.26 14.92 -12.92
CA GLY A 140 19.23 15.16 -11.86
C GLY A 140 19.41 13.88 -11.05
N GLU A 141 20.58 13.69 -10.45
CA GLU A 141 20.65 12.88 -9.23
C GLU A 141 19.47 13.31 -8.34
N PRO A 142 18.73 12.38 -7.70
CA PRO A 142 17.67 12.77 -6.78
C PRO A 142 18.30 13.72 -5.77
N SER A 143 18.07 15.02 -5.96
CA SER A 143 18.41 16.01 -4.97
C SER A 143 17.69 15.56 -3.71
N GLU A 144 18.28 15.83 -2.54
CA GLU A 144 17.83 15.33 -1.25
C GLU A 144 16.41 15.78 -0.82
N GLY A 145 15.50 16.10 -1.76
CA GLY A 145 14.06 16.02 -1.56
C GLY A 145 13.62 14.57 -1.40
N GLN A 146 13.72 14.06 -0.17
CA GLN A 146 13.05 12.81 0.22
C GLN A 146 11.58 12.88 -0.20
N LEU A 147 11.11 11.84 -0.88
CA LEU A 147 9.68 11.62 -1.06
C LEU A 147 9.02 11.64 0.33
N ASP A 148 8.11 12.59 0.54
CA ASP A 148 7.39 12.81 1.81
C ASP A 148 5.89 12.57 1.61
N PRO A 149 5.41 11.32 1.73
CA PRO A 149 3.99 11.00 1.59
C PRO A 149 3.09 11.78 2.55
N ALA A 150 3.59 12.11 3.75
CA ALA A 150 2.81 12.86 4.74
C ALA A 150 2.53 14.27 4.23
N LYS A 151 3.49 14.90 3.53
CA LYS A 151 3.26 16.19 2.87
C LYS A 151 2.23 16.08 1.76
N TYR A 152 2.33 15.10 0.86
CA TYR A 152 1.36 14.91 -0.22
C TYR A 152 -0.07 14.74 0.31
N ILE A 153 -0.26 13.92 1.35
CA ILE A 153 -1.57 13.69 1.96
C ILE A 153 -2.10 14.97 2.63
N LYS A 154 -1.27 15.67 3.42
CA LYS A 154 -1.66 16.90 4.10
C LYS A 154 -2.03 18.01 3.12
N ASP A 155 -1.22 18.22 2.09
CA ASP A 155 -1.48 19.19 1.03
C ASP A 155 -2.81 18.85 0.33
N SER A 156 -3.04 17.56 0.04
CA SER A 156 -4.30 17.10 -0.55
C SER A 156 -5.49 17.37 0.36
N MET A 157 -5.44 17.01 1.64
CA MET A 157 -6.53 17.27 2.59
C MET A 157 -6.82 18.77 2.80
N ALA A 158 -5.84 19.64 2.53
CA ALA A 158 -6.01 21.08 2.59
C ALA A 158 -6.69 21.68 1.34
N MET A 159 -6.97 20.90 0.29
CA MET A 159 -7.58 21.36 -0.96
C MET A 159 -9.08 21.00 -1.03
N PRO A 160 -10.02 21.94 -0.81
CA PRO A 160 -11.45 21.63 -0.65
C PRO A 160 -12.15 21.06 -1.89
N LYS A 161 -11.63 21.32 -3.10
CA LYS A 161 -12.30 20.98 -4.37
C LYS A 161 -11.65 19.81 -5.12
N TYR A 162 -10.35 19.61 -4.96
CA TYR A 162 -9.56 18.68 -5.75
C TYR A 162 -8.73 17.72 -4.91
N GLY A 163 -8.82 17.86 -3.58
CA GLY A 163 -8.07 17.09 -2.62
C GLY A 163 -8.88 15.97 -1.97
N LEU A 164 -8.23 15.24 -1.06
CA LEU A 164 -8.90 14.26 -0.23
C LEU A 164 -9.96 14.94 0.65
N ASP A 165 -11.20 14.47 0.55
CA ASP A 165 -12.31 14.89 1.39
C ASP A 165 -12.15 14.36 2.83
N PRO A 166 -11.87 15.22 3.84
CA PRO A 166 -11.66 14.78 5.22
C PRO A 166 -12.94 14.27 5.90
N SER A 167 -14.12 14.46 5.27
CA SER A 167 -15.37 13.84 5.73
C SER A 167 -15.53 12.38 5.29
N LYS A 168 -14.70 11.93 4.33
CA LYS A 168 -14.76 10.58 3.74
C LYS A 168 -13.52 9.75 4.02
N VAL A 169 -12.40 10.39 4.35
CA VAL A 169 -11.10 9.75 4.53
C VAL A 169 -10.44 10.23 5.81
N GLU A 170 -10.00 9.28 6.63
CA GLU A 170 -9.21 9.49 7.84
C GLU A 170 -7.74 9.16 7.53
N TYR A 171 -6.85 10.07 7.96
CA TYR A 171 -5.41 9.92 7.85
C TYR A 171 -4.77 9.82 9.25
N ASN A 172 -4.01 8.75 9.49
CA ASN A 172 -3.17 8.60 10.67
C ASN A 172 -1.68 8.71 10.27
N PRO A 173 -0.92 9.71 10.76
CA PRO A 173 0.51 9.84 10.50
C PRO A 173 1.37 8.64 10.91
N GLU A 174 0.92 7.81 11.86
CA GLU A 174 1.64 6.59 12.24
C GLU A 174 1.66 5.54 11.13
N TYR A 175 0.67 5.58 10.23
CA TYR A 175 0.57 4.73 9.06
C TYR A 175 1.00 5.45 7.79
N CYS A 176 2.15 6.13 7.85
CA CYS A 176 2.75 6.85 6.74
C CYS A 176 4.27 6.82 6.84
N ARG A 177 4.96 6.25 5.85
CA ARG A 177 6.42 6.12 5.85
C ARG A 177 6.99 6.26 4.44
N SER A 178 8.28 6.53 4.37
CA SER A 178 9.09 6.30 3.17
C SER A 178 10.29 5.43 3.52
N ILE A 179 10.68 4.58 2.57
CA ILE A 179 11.83 3.70 2.71
C ILE A 179 12.76 3.85 1.52
N ARG A 180 14.06 3.75 1.80
CA ARG A 180 15.08 3.63 0.76
C ARG A 180 15.32 2.15 0.48
N ILE A 181 15.24 1.79 -0.79
CA ILE A 181 15.41 0.42 -1.28
C ILE A 181 16.57 0.42 -2.26
N VAL A 182 17.57 -0.41 -2.01
CA VAL A 182 18.69 -0.61 -2.93
C VAL A 182 18.31 -1.73 -3.90
N GLY A 183 18.27 -1.41 -5.18
CA GLY A 183 17.97 -2.33 -6.27
C GLY A 183 19.22 -2.79 -7.03
N PRO A 184 19.02 -3.45 -8.19
CA PRO A 184 20.12 -3.88 -9.05
C PRO A 184 21.03 -2.71 -9.45
N GLY A 185 22.35 -2.91 -9.39
CA GLY A 185 23.33 -1.90 -9.81
C GLY A 185 23.50 -0.72 -8.84
N GLU A 186 23.22 -0.92 -7.55
CA GLU A 186 23.32 0.11 -6.48
C GLU A 186 22.35 1.30 -6.64
N ARG A 187 21.42 1.22 -7.59
CA ARG A 187 20.33 2.18 -7.73
C ARG A 187 19.52 2.18 -6.43
N THR A 188 19.32 3.36 -5.86
CA THR A 188 18.47 3.54 -4.70
C THR A 188 17.13 4.14 -5.14
N ASP A 189 16.05 3.42 -4.89
CA ASP A 189 14.68 3.90 -5.04
C ASP A 189 14.16 4.39 -3.68
N VAL A 190 13.35 5.44 -3.69
CA VAL A 190 12.59 5.88 -2.51
C VAL A 190 11.12 5.56 -2.76
N VAL A 191 10.56 4.67 -1.94
CA VAL A 191 9.15 4.30 -2.01
C VAL A 191 8.45 4.85 -0.77
N GLY A 192 7.40 5.62 -0.98
CA GLY A 192 6.51 6.08 0.07
C GLY A 192 5.28 5.21 0.12
N TYR A 193 4.71 5.03 1.31
CA TYR A 193 3.44 4.33 1.46
C TYR A 193 2.66 4.86 2.66
N ALA A 194 1.33 4.82 2.56
CA ALA A 194 0.43 5.20 3.64
C ALA A 194 -0.83 4.35 3.65
N LEU A 195 -1.42 4.14 4.83
CA LEU A 195 -2.73 3.50 4.97
C LEU A 195 -3.78 4.56 5.29
N LEU A 196 -4.72 4.77 4.36
CA LEU A 196 -5.85 5.67 4.50
C LEU A 196 -7.08 4.86 4.89
N LYS A 197 -7.93 5.41 5.75
CA LYS A 197 -9.15 4.73 6.21
C LYS A 197 -10.38 5.46 5.69
N GLY A 198 -11.36 4.72 5.17
CA GLY A 198 -12.67 5.27 4.80
C GLY A 198 -13.54 5.54 6.04
N LEU A 199 -14.37 6.59 5.97
CA LEU A 199 -15.31 7.02 7.02
C LEU A 199 -16.77 6.65 6.70
#